data_AF-A0A0C3J2L8-F1
#
_entry.id   AF-A0A0C3J2L8-F1
#
_cell.length_a   1.000
_cell.length_b   1.000
_cell.length_c   1.000
_cell.angle_alpha   90.00
_cell.angle_beta   90.00
_cell.angle_gamma   90.00
#
_symmetry.space_group_name_H-M   'P 1'
#
loop_
_entity.id
_entity.type
_entity.pdbx_description
1 polymer ?
#
loop_
_entity_poly.entity_id
_entity_poly.type
_entity_poly.pdbx_seq_one_letter_code
_entity_poly.pdbx_strand_id
1 'polypeptide(L)'
;AFKVNALLNSGATGVFIDRSFVERDQIPKIALPKAVDIFNELLAKITNLGGSTMILGHTWLHQHNLLIDWKSSKVKMGRCLARCQQLAPKTLFEHKVKKLEREAMDSYVTWI
;
A
#
# COMPACT_ATOMS: atom_id res chain seq x y z
N ALA A 1 -6.69 -13.59 8.62
CA ALA A 1 -5.76 -12.45 8.76
C ALA A 1 -4.38 -12.92 8.35
N PHE A 2 -3.65 -12.13 7.53
CA PHE A 2 -2.30 -12.51 7.08
C PHE A 2 -1.24 -12.01 8.08
N LYS A 3 -0.15 -12.76 8.24
CA LYS A 3 1.03 -12.30 8.98
C LYS A 3 2.04 -11.74 7.98
N VAL A 4 2.48 -10.51 8.21
CA VAL A 4 3.39 -9.78 7.33
C VAL A 4 4.64 -9.39 8.12
N ASN A 5 5.82 -9.66 7.58
CA ASN A 5 7.09 -9.10 8.04
C ASN A 5 7.41 -7.89 7.16
N ALA A 6 7.08 -6.70 7.66
CA ALA A 6 7.24 -5.45 6.92
C ALA A 6 8.54 -4.73 7.32
N LEU A 7 9.27 -4.23 6.34
CA LEU A 7 10.41 -3.33 6.54
C LEU A 7 9.92 -1.88 6.59
N LEU A 8 10.33 -1.12 7.61
CA LEU A 8 10.13 0.33 7.67
C LEU A 8 11.30 1.01 6.97
N ASN A 9 11.04 1.72 5.86
CA ASN A 9 12.10 2.37 5.08
C ASN A 9 11.72 3.80 4.70
N SER A 10 12.18 4.78 5.47
CA SER A 10 11.95 6.20 5.18
C SER A 10 12.64 6.69 3.89
N GLY A 11 13.59 5.92 3.35
CA GLY A 11 14.21 6.19 2.05
C GLY A 11 13.37 5.74 0.84
N ALA A 12 12.27 5.01 1.06
CA ALA A 12 11.35 4.62 0.00
C ALA A 12 10.12 5.55 -0.02
N THR A 13 9.67 6.02 -1.18
CA THR A 13 8.52 6.95 -1.23
C THR A 13 7.18 6.26 -0.97
N GLY A 14 6.96 5.07 -1.53
CA GLY A 14 5.66 4.38 -1.52
C GLY A 14 5.60 3.15 -0.63
N VAL A 15 4.49 2.42 -0.72
CA VAL A 15 4.32 1.09 -0.13
C VAL A 15 4.59 0.04 -1.20
N PHE A 16 5.30 -1.02 -0.83
CA PHE A 16 5.64 -2.12 -1.74
C PHE A 16 5.26 -3.45 -1.10
N ILE A 17 4.82 -4.40 -1.91
CA ILE A 17 4.47 -5.76 -1.47
C ILE A 17 5.15 -6.78 -2.38
N ASP A 18 5.59 -7.88 -1.79
CA ASP A 18 6.28 -8.93 -2.52
C ASP A 18 5.34 -9.70 -3.45
N ARG A 19 5.78 -9.93 -4.69
CA ARG A 19 5.00 -10.63 -5.71
C ARG A 19 4.65 -12.06 -5.29
N SER A 20 5.63 -12.82 -4.81
CA SER A 20 5.43 -14.20 -4.41
C SER A 20 4.53 -14.30 -3.17
N PHE A 21 4.60 -13.32 -2.27
CA PHE A 21 3.65 -13.18 -1.16
C PHE A 21 2.21 -12.96 -1.68
N VAL A 22 2.00 -12.01 -2.58
CA VAL A 22 0.67 -11.74 -3.16
C VAL A 22 0.08 -12.98 -3.85
N GLU A 23 0.91 -13.70 -4.60
CA GLU A 23 0.48 -14.89 -5.36
C GLU A 23 0.17 -16.08 -4.45
N ARG A 24 1.07 -16.40 -3.51
CA ARG A 24 0.89 -17.52 -2.59
C ARG A 24 -0.33 -17.33 -1.69
N ASP A 25 -0.51 -16.13 -1.16
CA ASP A 25 -1.58 -15.81 -0.21
C ASP A 25 -2.88 -15.36 -0.91
N GLN A 26 -2.93 -15.43 -2.24
CA GLN A 26 -4.08 -15.09 -3.09
C GLN A 26 -4.66 -13.70 -2.77
N ILE A 27 -3.77 -12.74 -2.53
CA ILE A 27 -4.17 -11.37 -2.22
C ILE A 27 -4.80 -10.76 -3.47
N PRO A 28 -6.04 -10.24 -3.37
CA PRO A 28 -6.69 -9.59 -4.50
C PRO A 28 -5.82 -8.46 -5.05
N LYS A 29 -5.52 -8.53 -6.34
CA LYS A 29 -4.71 -7.54 -7.05
C LYS A 29 -5.44 -7.07 -8.29
N ILE A 30 -5.20 -5.83 -8.67
CA ILE A 30 -5.74 -5.22 -9.88
C ILE A 30 -4.57 -4.67 -10.67
N ALA A 31 -4.53 -5.03 -11.94
CA ALA A 31 -3.55 -4.48 -12.86
C ALA A 31 -3.99 -3.05 -13.21
N LEU A 32 -3.14 -2.08 -12.90
CA LEU A 32 -3.33 -0.71 -13.35
C LEU A 32 -2.61 -0.54 -14.70
N PRO A 33 -3.27 0.00 -15.74
CA PRO A 33 -2.64 0.24 -17.04
C PRO A 33 -1.44 1.19 -16.97
N LYS A 34 -1.44 2.09 -15.98
CA LYS A 34 -0.31 2.97 -15.66
C LYS A 34 -0.01 2.91 -14.17
N ALA A 35 1.27 3.01 -13.81
CA ALA A 35 1.67 3.21 -12.42
C ALA A 35 1.10 4.55 -11.93
N VAL A 36 0.09 4.51 -11.06
CA VAL A 36 -0.47 5.71 -10.44
C VAL A 36 0.20 5.93 -9.10
N ASP A 37 0.85 7.09 -8.92
CA ASP A 37 1.37 7.52 -7.63
C ASP A 37 0.22 8.10 -6.81
N ILE A 38 -0.59 7.21 -6.23
CA ILE A 38 -1.72 7.63 -5.38
C ILE A 38 -1.19 7.83 -3.97
N PHE A 39 -1.09 9.10 -3.58
CA PHE A 39 -0.58 9.53 -2.27
C PHE A 39 -1.51 9.20 -1.10
N ASN A 40 -2.71 8.68 -1.32
CA ASN A 40 -3.67 8.39 -0.26
C ASN A 40 -4.28 6.99 -0.36
N GLU A 41 -4.09 6.26 0.74
CA GLU A 41 -4.59 4.93 1.08
C GLU A 41 -3.89 3.76 0.38
N LEU A 42 -3.07 3.05 1.16
CA LEU A 42 -2.60 1.65 1.08
C LEU A 42 -2.48 0.97 -0.30
N LEU A 43 -2.25 1.71 -1.38
CA LEU A 43 -1.91 1.14 -2.67
C LEU A 43 -0.45 0.72 -2.62
N ALA A 44 -0.23 -0.59 -2.63
CA ALA A 44 1.09 -1.19 -2.65
C ALA A 44 1.50 -1.50 -4.09
N LYS A 45 2.73 -1.11 -4.46
CA LYS A 45 3.35 -1.55 -5.72
C LYS A 45 3.83 -2.99 -5.56
N ILE A 46 3.43 -3.89 -6.46
CA ILE A 46 3.87 -5.29 -6.46
C ILE A 46 5.26 -5.37 -7.08
N THR A 47 6.25 -5.87 -6.35
CA THR A 47 7.63 -6.02 -6.81
C THR A 47 8.28 -7.26 -6.19
N ASN A 48 9.50 -7.62 -6.61
CA ASN A 48 10.28 -8.64 -5.92
C ASN A 48 11.09 -7.97 -4.81
N LEU A 49 10.87 -8.38 -3.56
CA LEU A 49 11.47 -7.75 -2.38
C LEU A 49 12.60 -8.58 -1.73
N GLY A 50 13.08 -9.63 -2.40
CA GLY A 50 14.29 -10.35 -1.98
C GLY A 50 14.25 -10.93 -0.56
N GLY A 51 13.07 -11.27 -0.04
CA GLY A 51 12.87 -11.90 1.28
C GLY A 51 12.01 -11.10 2.27
N SER A 52 11.79 -9.81 2.04
CA SER A 52 10.78 -9.04 2.80
C SER A 52 9.39 -9.23 2.21
N THR A 53 8.34 -9.32 3.03
CA THR A 53 6.97 -9.44 2.49
C THR A 53 6.37 -8.10 2.07
N MET A 54 6.78 -7.01 2.72
CA MET A 54 6.26 -5.67 2.47
C MET A 54 7.29 -4.60 2.88
N ILE A 55 7.29 -3.45 2.20
CA ILE A 55 8.01 -2.23 2.61
C ILE A 55 6.99 -1.13 2.86
N LEU A 56 7.08 -0.49 4.03
CA LEU A 56 6.33 0.71 4.39
C LEU A 56 7.24 1.93 4.22
N GLY A 57 7.02 2.67 3.13
CA GLY A 57 7.79 3.86 2.80
C GLY A 57 7.32 5.14 3.49
N HIS A 58 8.01 6.23 3.18
CA HIS A 58 7.85 7.57 3.71
C HIS A 58 6.42 8.08 3.67
N THR A 59 5.67 7.91 2.57
CA THR A 59 4.26 8.38 2.50
C THR A 59 3.40 7.74 3.59
N TRP A 60 3.52 6.43 3.78
CA TRP A 60 2.82 5.70 4.82
C TRP A 60 3.34 6.09 6.22
N LEU A 61 4.66 6.14 6.41
CA LEU A 61 5.28 6.50 7.68
C LEU A 61 4.88 7.91 8.16
N HIS A 62 4.87 8.88 7.25
CA HIS A 62 4.46 10.26 7.54
C HIS A 62 2.98 10.33 7.92
N GLN A 63 2.11 9.62 7.19
CA GLN A 63 0.67 9.59 7.47
C GLN A 63 0.34 9.00 8.84
N HIS A 64 1.04 7.94 9.23
CA HIS A 64 0.76 7.20 10.47
C HIS A 64 1.61 7.65 11.67
N ASN A 65 2.70 8.37 11.42
CA ASN A 65 3.58 9.01 12.40
C ASN A 65 3.87 8.14 13.65
N LEU A 66 4.34 6.93 13.43
CA LEU A 66 4.58 5.93 14.49
C LEU A 66 5.58 6.44 15.53
N LEU A 67 5.48 5.92 16.75
CA LEU A 67 6.55 6.03 17.75
C LEU A 67 7.50 4.84 17.58
N ILE A 68 8.77 5.13 17.29
CA ILE A 68 9.83 4.11 17.18
C ILE A 68 10.75 4.27 18.37
N ASP A 69 10.84 3.22 19.18
CA ASP A 69 11.85 3.10 20.22
C ASP A 69 13.02 2.29 19.64
N TRP A 70 14.07 3.00 19.25
CA TRP A 70 15.27 2.41 18.66
C TRP A 70 16.04 1.53 19.64
N LYS A 71 15.98 1.82 20.95
CA LYS A 71 16.70 1.05 21.98
C LYS A 71 16.07 -0.31 22.20
N SER A 72 14.73 -0.39 22.22
CA SER A 72 14.01 -1.65 22.39
C SER A 72 13.56 -2.30 21.07
N SER A 73 13.82 -1.65 19.93
CA SER A 73 13.34 -2.04 18.60
C SER A 73 11.82 -2.21 18.52
N LYS A 74 11.07 -1.42 19.32
CA LYS A 74 9.60 -1.47 19.36
C LYS A 74 8.98 -0.34 18.56
N VAL A 75 7.85 -0.62 17.94
CA VAL A 75 7.05 0.34 17.17
C VAL A 75 5.66 0.42 17.80
N LYS A 76 5.12 1.64 17.95
CA LYS A 76 3.77 1.89 18.47
C LYS A 76 2.98 2.84 17.57
N MET A 77 1.73 2.51 17.30
CA MET A 77 0.78 3.34 16.54
C MET A 77 0.15 4.46 17.41
N GLY A 78 0.95 5.12 18.26
CA GLY A 78 0.44 6.03 19.28
C GLY A 78 -0.05 7.39 18.78
N ARG A 79 0.23 7.76 17.52
CA ARG A 79 -0.15 9.06 16.91
C ARG A 79 -0.99 8.92 15.66
N CYS A 80 -1.42 7.70 15.35
CA CYS A 80 -2.21 7.42 14.17
C CYS A 80 -3.66 7.89 14.38
N LEU A 81 -4.24 8.59 13.39
CA LEU A 81 -5.63 9.05 13.46
C LEU A 81 -6.62 7.88 13.49
N ALA A 82 -7.75 8.05 14.20
CA ALA A 82 -8.78 7.02 14.36
C ALA A 82 -9.34 6.50 13.02
N ARG A 83 -9.43 7.37 12.00
CA ARG A 83 -9.87 6.99 10.64
C ARG A 83 -9.03 5.87 10.02
N CYS A 84 -7.76 5.73 10.40
CA CYS A 84 -6.88 4.69 9.89
C CYS A 84 -7.18 3.30 10.48
N GLN A 85 -7.87 3.23 11.61
CA GLN A 85 -8.27 1.96 12.24
C GLN A 85 -9.59 1.44 11.66
N GLN A 86 -10.29 2.26 10.88
CA GLN A 86 -11.49 1.85 10.18
C GLN A 86 -11.07 1.05 8.94
N LEU A 87 -11.44 -0.22 8.90
CA LEU A 87 -11.37 -1.00 7.66
C LEU A 87 -12.26 -0.31 6.64
N ALA A 88 -11.69 0.03 5.49
CA ALA A 88 -12.49 0.51 4.37
C ALA A 88 -13.54 -0.56 4.04
N PRO A 89 -14.84 -0.19 3.92
CA PRO A 89 -15.85 -1.14 3.50
C PRO A 89 -15.53 -1.66 2.10
N LYS A 90 -15.84 -2.93 1.83
CA LYS A 90 -15.56 -3.58 0.54
C LYS A 90 -16.09 -2.77 -0.65
N THR A 91 -17.23 -2.09 -0.47
CA THR A 91 -17.84 -1.20 -1.48
C THR A 91 -16.96 -0.01 -1.86
N LEU A 92 -16.21 0.56 -0.92
CA LEU A 92 -15.27 1.65 -1.20
C LEU A 92 -14.10 1.16 -2.05
N PHE A 93 -13.61 -0.05 -1.76
CA PHE A 93 -12.59 -0.70 -2.60
C PHE A 93 -13.14 -0.89 -4.03
N GLU A 94 -14.28 -1.57 -4.19
CA GLU A 94 -14.90 -1.80 -5.51
C GLU A 94 -15.15 -0.50 -6.29
N HIS A 95 -15.59 0.56 -5.62
CA HIS A 95 -15.79 1.87 -6.26
C HIS A 95 -14.47 2.50 -6.71
N LYS A 96 -13.43 2.42 -5.86
CA LYS A 96 -12.10 2.95 -6.18
C LYS A 96 -11.47 2.21 -7.35
N VAL A 97 -11.66 0.89 -7.42
CA VAL A 97 -11.23 0.05 -8.54
C VAL A 97 -11.90 0.49 -9.84
N LYS A 98 -13.23 0.59 -9.86
CA LYS A 98 -13.99 1.07 -11.03
C LYS A 98 -13.56 2.47 -11.48
N LYS A 99 -13.22 3.35 -10.54
CA LYS A 99 -12.71 4.69 -10.85
C LYS A 99 -11.35 4.60 -11.54
N LEU A 100 -10.42 3.81 -11.00
CA LEU A 100 -9.09 3.63 -11.58
C LEU A 100 -9.14 2.95 -12.96
N GLU A 101 -10.04 1.99 -13.15
CA GLU A 101 -10.29 1.36 -14.46
C GLU A 101 -10.78 2.39 -15.49
N ARG A 102 -11.73 3.27 -15.12
CA ARG A 102 -12.19 4.37 -15.99
C ARG A 102 -11.06 5.35 -16.33
N GLU A 103 -10.35 5.85 -15.34
CA GLU A 103 -9.25 6.81 -15.55
C GLU A 103 -8.16 6.24 -16.45
N ALA A 104 -7.87 4.95 -16.31
CA ALA A 104 -6.90 4.29 -17.15
C ALA A 104 -7.40 4.02 -18.58
N MET A 105 -8.70 3.76 -18.75
CA MET A 105 -9.36 3.68 -20.07
C MET A 105 -9.36 5.04 -20.78
N ASP A 106 -9.70 6.13 -20.07
CA ASP A 106 -9.70 7.49 -20.62
C ASP A 106 -8.29 7.94 -21.01
N SER A 107 -7.28 7.56 -20.22
CA SER A 107 -5.87 7.76 -20.57
C SER A 107 -5.42 6.97 -21.80
N TYR A 108 -6.11 5.90 -22.20
CA TYR A 108 -5.78 5.18 -23.43
C TYR A 108 -6.43 5.84 -24.66
N VAL A 109 -7.68 6.28 -24.52
CA VAL A 109 -8.45 6.94 -25.60
C VAL A 109 -7.88 8.31 -25.99
N THR A 110 -7.19 8.99 -25.09
CA THR A 110 -6.59 10.32 -25.35
C THR A 110 -5.25 10.29 -26.10
N TRP A 111 -4.70 9.10 -26.37
CA TRP A 111 -3.42 8.91 -27.07
C TRP A 111 -3.56 8.29 -28.48
N ILE A 112 -4.79 8.10 -28.96
CA ILE A 112 -5.14 7.74 -30.35
C ILE A 112 -5.74 8.97 -31.04
#